data_AF-A0A356TJN4-F1
#
_entry.id   AF-A0A356TJN4-F1
#
_cell.length_a   1.000
_cell.length_b   1.000
_cell.length_c   1.000
_cell.angle_alpha   90.00
_cell.angle_beta   90.00
_cell.angle_gamma   90.00
#
_symmetry.space_group_name_H-M   'P 1'
#
loop_
_entity.id
_entity.type
_entity.pdbx_description
1 polymer ?
#
loop_
_entity_poly.entity_id
_entity_poly.type
_entity_poly.pdbx_seq_one_letter_code
_entity_poly.pdbx_strand_id
1 'polypeptide(L)'
;LLGGRYRLEKILGKGATGVVFEASHLVIGKRVALKCLYPHHRAAANAIERFFREARIAATVEHPNVIQVFDGGDEKETLFLAMELL
;
A
#
# COMPACT_ATOMS: atom_id res chain seq x y z
N LEU A 1 -9.94 9.43 -2.34
CA LEU A 1 -9.57 8.58 -3.49
C LEU A 1 -8.06 8.61 -3.65
N LEU A 2 -7.43 7.44 -3.70
CA LEU A 2 -5.99 7.25 -3.90
C LEU A 2 -5.79 6.33 -5.11
N GLY A 3 -4.75 6.55 -5.91
CA GLY A 3 -4.55 5.83 -7.18
C GLY A 3 -5.63 6.12 -8.24
N GLY A 4 -6.50 7.12 -8.04
CA GLY A 4 -7.78 7.27 -8.76
C GLY A 4 -8.75 6.08 -8.63
N ARG A 5 -8.39 5.01 -7.90
CA ARG A 5 -9.07 3.71 -7.94
C ARG A 5 -9.37 3.12 -6.56
N TYR A 6 -8.80 3.67 -5.49
CA TYR A 6 -9.01 3.22 -4.12
C TYR A 6 -9.77 4.25 -3.29
N ARG A 7 -10.86 3.83 -2.66
CA ARG A 7 -11.55 4.60 -1.62
C ARG A 7 -11.13 4.07 -0.25
N LEU A 8 -10.57 4.94 0.59
CA LEU A 8 -10.24 4.59 1.97
C LEU A 8 -11.52 4.52 2.79
N GLU A 9 -11.70 3.46 3.57
CA GLU A 9 -12.89 3.24 4.39
C GLU A 9 -12.59 3.45 5.88
N LYS A 10 -11.69 2.63 6.44
CA LYS A 10 -11.30 2.71 7.86
C LYS A 10 -9.84 2.38 8.07
N ILE A 11 -9.28 2.77 9.21
CA ILE A 11 -7.92 2.39 9.62
C ILE A 11 -7.94 0.96 10.16
N LEU A 12 -7.05 0.11 9.64
CA LEU A 12 -6.80 -1.23 10.16
C LEU A 12 -5.61 -1.25 11.13
N GLY A 13 -4.62 -0.38 10.91
CA GLY A 13 -3.46 -0.30 11.78
C GLY A 13 -2.58 0.90 11.49
N LYS A 14 -1.79 1.30 12.48
CA LYS A 14 -0.75 2.32 12.36
C LYS A 14 0.58 1.68 12.74
N GLY A 15 1.57 1.79 11.86
CA GLY A 15 2.93 1.32 12.09
C GLY A 15 3.92 2.46 12.07
N ALA A 16 5.20 2.11 12.24
CA ALA A 16 6.29 3.09 12.20
C ALA A 16 6.33 3.85 10.87
N THR A 17 6.16 3.16 9.75
CA THR A 17 6.35 3.73 8.40
C THR A 17 5.09 4.34 7.79
N GLY A 18 3.91 4.10 8.37
CA GLY A 18 2.67 4.53 7.76
C GLY A 18 1.41 3.96 8.40
N VAL A 19 0.30 4.11 7.69
CA VAL A 19 -1.04 3.66 8.10
C VAL A 19 -1.56 2.66 7.10
N VAL A 20 -2.16 1.58 7.59
CA VAL A 20 -2.88 0.60 6.78
C VAL A 20 -4.38 0.89 6.90
N PHE A 21 -5.02 1.08 5.75
CA PHE A 21 -6.45 1.28 5.65
C PHE A 21 -7.10 0.04 5.04
N GLU A 22 -8.32 -0.22 5.44
CA GLU A 22 -9.24 -0.97 4.59
C GLU A 22 -9.67 -0.03 3.46
N ALA A 23 -9.62 -0.51 2.21
CA ALA A 23 -10.01 0.27 1.06
C ALA A 23 -10.81 -0.54 0.05
N SER A 24 -11.71 0.13 -0.65
CA SER A 24 -12.47 -0.42 -1.77
C SER A 24 -11.78 -0.08 -3.08
N HIS A 25 -11.39 -1.08 -3.88
CA HIS A 25 -10.94 -0.91 -5.26
C HIS A 25 -12.17 -0.68 -6.16
N LEU A 26 -12.37 0.55 -6.61
CA LEU A 26 -13.62 0.98 -7.27
C LEU A 26 -13.81 0.41 -8.67
N VAL A 27 -12.73 0.11 -9.40
CA VAL A 27 -12.82 -0.50 -10.74
C VAL A 27 -13.32 -1.95 -10.69
N ILE A 28 -12.79 -2.76 -9.76
CA ILE A 28 -13.06 -4.20 -9.70
C ILE A 28 -13.97 -4.62 -8.53
N GLY A 29 -14.35 -3.68 -7.66
CA GLY A 29 -15.24 -3.95 -6.52
C GLY A 29 -14.64 -4.77 -5.38
N LYS A 30 -13.31 -4.94 -5.33
CA LYS A 30 -12.62 -5.76 -4.30
C LYS A 30 -12.19 -4.91 -3.10
N ARG A 31 -12.33 -5.45 -1.89
CA ARG A 31 -11.72 -4.86 -0.68
C ARG A 31 -10.25 -5.26 -0.57
N VAL A 32 -9.40 -4.31 -0.20
CA VAL A 32 -7.95 -4.48 -0.06
C VAL A 32 -7.48 -3.82 1.23
N ALA A 33 -6.32 -4.25 1.73
CA ALA A 33 -5.56 -3.44 2.66
C ALA A 33 -4.67 -2.47 1.85
N LEU A 34 -4.65 -1.20 2.24
CA LEU A 34 -3.91 -0.14 1.56
C LEU A 34 -2.94 0.50 2.54
N LYS A 35 -1.65 0.16 2.43
CA LYS A 35 -0.60 0.76 3.25
C LYS A 35 -0.15 2.06 2.61
N CYS A 36 -0.30 3.17 3.33
CA CYS A 36 0.11 4.51 2.92
C CYS A 36 1.27 4.98 3.80
N LEU A 37 2.37 5.42 3.20
CA LEU A 37 3.54 5.93 3.92
C LEU A 37 3.29 7.34 4.45
N TYR A 38 3.88 7.66 5.61
CA TYR A 38 3.85 9.04 6.09
C TYR A 38 4.71 9.97 5.21
N PRO A 39 4.28 11.23 4.99
CA PRO A 39 5.03 12.17 4.14
C PRO A 39 6.49 12.37 4.56
N HIS A 40 6.79 12.39 5.86
CA HIS A 40 8.16 12.58 6.36
C HIS A 40 9.09 11.42 6.00
N HIS A 41 8.57 10.21 5.77
CA HIS A 41 9.38 9.08 5.31
C HIS A 41 9.77 9.22 3.83
N ARG A 42 9.02 9.98 3.04
CA ARG A 42 9.34 10.23 1.62
C ARG A 42 10.61 11.06 1.44
N ALA A 43 10.93 11.93 2.40
CA ALA A 43 12.02 12.91 2.29
C ALA A 43 13.43 12.30 2.29
N ALA A 44 13.59 11.03 2.68
CA ALA A 44 14.87 10.35 2.54
C ALA A 44 15.14 10.03 1.07
N ALA A 45 16.34 10.36 0.59
CA ALA A 45 16.74 10.29 -0.83
C ALA A 45 16.42 8.96 -1.55
N ASN A 46 16.25 7.86 -0.80
CA ASN A 46 16.05 6.52 -1.35
C ASN A 46 14.76 5.86 -0.81
N ALA A 47 13.86 6.61 -0.17
CA ALA A 47 12.66 6.05 0.45
C ALA A 47 11.70 5.43 -0.56
N ILE A 48 11.45 6.13 -1.67
CA ILE A 48 10.58 5.68 -2.75
C ILE A 48 11.12 4.38 -3.34
N GLU A 49 12.41 4.35 -3.67
CA GLU A 49 13.06 3.19 -4.27
C GLU A 49 13.02 1.98 -3.32
N ARG A 50 13.37 2.16 -2.04
CA ARG A 50 13.31 1.07 -1.04
C ARG A 50 11.90 0.54 -0.87
N PHE A 51 10.92 1.43 -0.79
CA PHE A 51 9.52 1.06 -0.64
C PHE A 51 9.02 0.17 -1.78
N PHE A 52 9.25 0.58 -3.03
CA PHE A 52 8.84 -0.23 -4.18
C PHE A 52 9.71 -1.48 -4.37
N ARG A 53 10.99 -1.44 -4.00
CA ARG A 53 11.86 -2.63 -4.03
C ARG A 53 11.35 -3.71 -3.08
N GLU A 54 11.03 -3.35 -1.84
CA GLU A 54 10.45 -4.28 -0.86
C GLU A 54 9.11 -4.84 -1.35
N ALA A 55 8.26 -3.97 -1.90
CA ALA A 55 6.98 -4.38 -2.47
C ALA A 55 7.13 -5.38 -3.62
N ARG A 56 8.09 -5.15 -4.54
CA ARG A 56 8.38 -6.07 -5.65
C ARG A 56 8.85 -7.42 -5.13
N ILE A 57 9.74 -7.45 -4.14
CA ILE A 57 10.20 -8.70 -3.53
C ILE A 57 9.00 -9.44 -2.91
N ALA A 58 8.18 -8.75 -2.12
CA ALA A 58 6.98 -9.35 -1.52
C ALA A 58 6.00 -9.88 -2.58
N ALA A 59 5.85 -9.18 -3.71
CA ALA A 59 5.00 -9.60 -4.83
C ALA A 59 5.51 -10.87 -5.55
N THR A 60 6.80 -11.22 -5.43
CA THR A 60 7.34 -12.46 -6.03
C THR A 60 7.12 -13.71 -5.20
N VAL A 61 6.69 -13.57 -3.93
CA VAL A 61 6.53 -14.69 -3.01
C VAL A 61 5.06 -15.11 -2.97
N GLU A 62 4.75 -16.27 -3.54
CA GLU A 62 3.42 -16.89 -3.44
C GLU A 62 3.44 -17.94 -2.33
N HIS A 63 2.87 -17.60 -1.17
CA HIS A 63 2.80 -18.52 -0.04
C HIS A 63 1.60 -18.17 0.87
N PRO A 64 0.85 -19.15 1.42
CA PRO A 64 -0.35 -18.90 2.23
C PRO A 64 -0.12 -18.06 3.50
N ASN A 65 1.13 -17.95 3.95
CA ASN A 65 1.52 -17.15 5.12
C ASN A 65 2.24 -15.84 4.74
N VAL A 66 2.20 -15.42 3.47
CA VAL A 66 2.82 -14.19 2.98
C VAL A 66 1.74 -13.34 2.34
N ILE A 67 1.62 -12.10 2.81
CA ILE A 67 0.67 -11.13 2.27
C ILE A 67 1.00 -10.83 0.82
N GLN A 68 0.05 -11.06 -0.07
CA GLN A 68 0.23 -10.74 -1.47
C GLN A 68 0.09 -9.24 -1.73
N VAL A 69 1.03 -8.68 -2.49
CA VAL A 69 0.99 -7.29 -2.96
C VAL A 69 0.43 -7.27 -4.38
N PHE A 70 -0.67 -6.54 -4.59
CA PHE A 70 -1.36 -6.48 -5.88
C PHE A 70 -0.91 -5.30 -6.74
N ASP A 71 -0.62 -4.16 -6.09
CA ASP A 71 -0.43 -2.89 -6.78
C ASP A 71 0.31 -1.90 -5.86
N GLY A 72 0.87 -0.86 -6.45
CA GLY A 72 1.51 0.23 -5.74
C GLY A 72 1.55 1.50 -6.58
N GLY A 73 1.68 2.64 -5.92
CA GLY A 73 1.76 3.91 -6.62
C GLY A 73 2.24 5.06 -5.76
N ASP A 74 2.48 6.16 -6.45
CA ASP A 74 2.81 7.44 -5.87
C ASP A 74 1.79 8.45 -6.40
N GLU A 75 0.88 8.92 -5.55
CA GLU A 75 -0.11 9.91 -5.93
C GLU A 75 -0.32 10.93 -4.82
N LYS A 76 -0.39 12.22 -5.20
CA LYS A 76 -0.55 13.34 -4.25
C LYS A 76 0.49 13.26 -3.12
N GLU A 77 1.73 12.97 -3.50
CA GLU A 77 2.89 12.79 -2.61
C GLU A 77 2.74 11.64 -1.59
N THR A 78 1.72 10.81 -1.74
CA THR A 78 1.45 9.65 -0.89
C THR A 78 1.86 8.38 -1.62
N LEU A 79 2.90 7.73 -1.12
CA LEU A 79 3.27 6.38 -1.54
C LEU A 79 2.30 5.37 -0.94
N PHE A 80 1.82 4.44 -1.75
CA PHE A 80 0.91 3.40 -1.29
C PHE A 80 1.18 2.03 -1.91
N LEU A 81 0.75 0.98 -1.18
CA LEU A 81 0.67 -0.39 -1.65
C LEU A 81 -0.72 -0.96 -1.38
N ALA A 82 -1.31 -1.57 -2.40
CA ALA A 82 -2.50 -2.39 -2.27
C ALA A 82 -2.08 -3.84 -2.05
N MET A 83 -2.60 -4.43 -0.98
CA MET A 83 -2.26 -5.76 -0.54
C MET A 83 -3.51 -6.55 -0.17
N GLU A 84 -3.33 -7.86 -0.03
CA GLU A 84 -4.34 -8.75 0.48
C GLU A 84 -4.91 -8.25 1.81
N LEU A 85 -6.24 -8.34 1.93
CA LEU A 85 -6.97 -8.03 3.14
C LEU A 85 -7.22 -9.34 3.89
N LEU A 86 -6.62 -9.48 5.08
CA LEU A 86 -6.85 -10.61 6.00
C LEU A 86 -8.15 -10.45 6.81
#